data_AF-A0ABD6FVT6-F1
#
_entry.id   AF-A0ABD6FVT6-F1
#
_cell.length_a   1.000
_cell.length_b   1.000
_cell.length_c   1.000
_cell.angle_alpha   90.00
_cell.angle_beta   90.00
_cell.angle_gamma   90.00
#
_symmetry.space_group_name_H-M   'P 1'
#
loop_
_entity.id
_entity.type
_entity.pdbx_description
1 polymer ?
#
loop_
_entity_poly.entity_id
_entity_poly.type
_entity_poly.pdbx_seq_one_letter_code
_entity_poly.pdbx_strand_id
1 'polypeptide(L)'
;MASDRDRARARGRALERRLADRLGGLIWAGERGDVVAGPWVIEAKYRRGYRLERLDQLREWVAQAKANLKDPRHRDRPYWVIVCYGGPGTEYLAILPLAQFQQLAGLGVREEAAHADQRS
;
A
#
# COMPACT_ATOMS: atom_id res chain seq x y z
N MET A 1 16.36 -23.20 10.99
CA MET A 1 15.42 -23.17 9.84
C MET A 1 14.57 -21.91 9.96
N ALA A 2 14.47 -21.10 8.90
CA ALA A 2 13.62 -19.91 8.92
C ALA A 2 12.14 -20.33 8.91
N SER A 3 11.31 -19.69 9.75
CA SER A 3 9.88 -19.97 9.78
C SER A 3 9.21 -19.56 8.47
N ASP A 4 8.02 -20.10 8.16
CA ASP A 4 7.25 -19.65 6.99
C ASP A 4 6.92 -18.15 7.04
N ARG A 5 6.79 -17.61 8.26
CA ARG A 5 6.63 -16.18 8.51
C ARG A 5 7.86 -15.38 8.08
N ASP A 6 9.06 -15.89 8.34
CA ASP A 6 10.31 -15.23 7.96
C ASP A 6 10.51 -15.26 6.44
N ARG A 7 10.15 -16.37 5.79
CA ARG A 7 10.14 -16.49 4.32
C ARG A 7 9.13 -15.54 3.68
N ALA A 8 7.94 -15.40 4.27
CA ALA A 8 6.93 -14.45 3.80
C ALA A 8 7.41 -12.99 3.93
N ARG A 9 7.99 -12.63 5.08
CA ARG A 9 8.59 -11.30 5.31
C ARG A 9 9.72 -11.00 4.34
N ALA A 10 10.62 -11.96 4.09
CA ALA A 10 11.71 -11.79 3.15
C ALA A 10 11.20 -11.49 1.72
N ARG A 11 10.13 -12.17 1.28
CA ARG A 11 9.48 -11.89 -0.02
C ARG A 11 8.82 -10.52 -0.06
N GLY A 12 8.16 -10.10 1.01
CA GLY A 12 7.61 -8.75 1.16
C GLY A 12 8.70 -7.69 1.01
N ARG A 13 9.80 -7.81 1.76
CA ARG A 13 10.93 -6.87 1.65
C ARG A 13 11.58 -6.85 0.26
N ALA A 14 11.71 -8.01 -0.39
CA ALA A 14 12.25 -8.08 -1.75
C ALA A 14 11.33 -7.40 -2.77
N LEU A 15 10.02 -7.42 -2.54
CA LEU A 15 9.05 -6.71 -3.34
C LEU A 15 9.12 -5.19 -3.14
N GLU A 16 9.10 -4.75 -1.88
CA GLU A 16 9.24 -3.34 -1.51
C GLU A 16 10.51 -2.74 -2.12
N ARG A 17 11.62 -3.48 -2.08
CA ARG A 17 12.89 -3.04 -2.70
C ARG A 17 12.79 -2.87 -4.20
N ARG A 18 12.24 -3.86 -4.91
CA ARG A 18 12.06 -3.76 -6.37
C ARG A 18 11.15 -2.59 -6.75
N LEU A 19 10.12 -2.34 -5.95
CA LEU A 19 9.20 -1.22 -6.16
C LEU A 19 9.88 0.12 -5.91
N ALA A 20 10.66 0.24 -4.83
CA ALA A 20 11.45 1.43 -4.52
C ALA A 20 12.46 1.73 -5.65
N ASP A 21 13.25 0.73 -6.06
CA ASP A 21 14.26 0.88 -7.12
C ASP A 21 13.61 1.34 -8.44
N ARG A 22 12.46 0.75 -8.80
CA ARG A 22 11.72 1.09 -10.02
C ARG A 22 11.16 2.51 -10.02
N LEU A 23 10.74 3.01 -8.85
CA LEU A 23 10.11 4.32 -8.70
C LEU A 23 11.09 5.43 -8.33
N GLY A 24 12.39 5.12 -8.19
CA GLY A 24 13.36 6.05 -7.60
C GLY A 24 13.01 6.44 -6.16
N GLY A 25 12.34 5.53 -5.45
CA GLY A 25 11.86 5.72 -4.09
C GLY A 25 12.78 5.11 -3.04
N LEU A 26 12.34 5.18 -1.78
CA LEU A 26 13.04 4.65 -0.61
C LEU A 26 12.08 3.77 0.20
N ILE A 27 12.60 2.71 0.80
CA ILE A 27 11.85 1.94 1.80
C ILE A 27 11.90 2.71 3.10
N TRP A 28 10.74 3.00 3.68
CA TRP A 28 10.65 3.69 4.96
C TRP A 28 11.21 2.82 6.09
N ALA A 29 12.14 3.39 6.87
CA ALA A 29 12.75 2.74 8.03
C ALA A 29 11.80 2.76 9.24
N GLY A 30 10.71 2.02 9.13
CA GLY A 30 9.86 1.60 10.23
C GLY A 30 9.43 0.17 9.92
N GLU A 31 9.08 -0.63 10.93
CA GLU A 31 8.76 -2.07 10.78
C GLU A 31 7.61 -2.40 9.80
N ARG A 32 7.07 -1.41 9.08
CA ARG A 32 5.88 -1.47 8.23
C ARG A 32 6.17 -1.60 6.73
N GLY A 33 7.38 -1.30 6.23
CA GLY A 33 7.78 -1.63 4.86
C GLY A 33 7.18 -0.76 3.75
N ASP A 34 6.72 0.45 4.06
CA ASP A 34 6.16 1.35 3.05
C ASP A 34 7.21 1.86 2.07
N VAL A 35 6.85 2.01 0.79
CA VAL A 35 7.69 2.63 -0.24
C VAL A 35 7.30 4.09 -0.39
N VAL A 36 8.27 5.00 -0.27
CA VAL A 36 8.06 6.44 -0.47
C VAL A 36 8.70 6.86 -1.78
N ALA A 37 7.93 7.49 -2.67
CA ALA A 37 8.42 7.99 -3.95
C ALA A 37 7.80 9.36 -4.24
N GLY A 38 8.61 10.43 -4.14
CA GLY A 38 8.10 11.80 -4.24
C GLY A 38 7.01 12.10 -3.20
N PRO A 39 5.82 12.61 -3.58
CA PRO A 39 4.73 12.90 -2.66
C PRO A 39 3.89 11.65 -2.29
N TRP A 40 4.25 10.47 -2.82
CA TRP A 40 3.48 9.24 -2.66
C TRP A 40 4.00 8.37 -1.52
N VAL A 41 3.07 7.81 -0.74
CA VAL A 41 3.32 6.68 0.16
C VAL A 41 2.62 5.46 -0.42
N ILE A 42 3.37 4.37 -0.56
CA ILE A 42 2.93 3.18 -1.26
C ILE A 42 3.00 1.99 -0.30
N GLU A 43 1.83 1.49 0.08
CA GLU A 43 1.68 0.29 0.90
C GLU A 43 1.64 -0.94 -0.02
N ALA A 44 2.67 -1.78 0.05
CA ALA A 44 2.75 -2.99 -0.76
C ALA A 44 2.16 -4.20 -0.01
N LYS A 45 1.13 -4.83 -0.59
CA LYS A 45 0.52 -6.06 -0.08
C LYS A 45 0.91 -7.25 -0.94
N TYR A 46 1.55 -8.24 -0.34
CA TYR A 46 1.99 -9.47 -1.01
C TYR A 46 1.31 -10.71 -0.44
N ARG A 47 0.69 -11.51 -1.32
CA ARG A 47 0.26 -12.88 -0.96
C ARG A 47 0.22 -13.78 -2.20
N ARG A 48 0.69 -15.02 -2.06
CA ARG A 48 0.51 -16.04 -3.09
C ARG A 48 -0.98 -16.34 -3.26
N GLY A 49 -1.48 -16.28 -4.51
CA GLY A 49 -2.89 -16.56 -4.84
C GLY A 49 -3.89 -15.51 -4.36
N TYR A 50 -3.45 -14.24 -4.22
CA TYR A 50 -4.34 -13.15 -3.83
C TYR A 50 -5.54 -13.01 -4.80
N ARG A 51 -6.72 -12.69 -4.24
CA ARG A 51 -7.95 -12.45 -5.00
C ARG A 51 -8.59 -11.14 -4.53
N LEU A 52 -8.78 -10.21 -5.45
CA LEU A 52 -9.35 -8.88 -5.16
C LEU A 52 -10.83 -8.94 -4.74
N GLU A 53 -11.54 -10.04 -4.99
CA GLU A 53 -12.94 -10.24 -4.60
C GLU A 53 -13.17 -10.34 -3.08
N ARG A 54 -12.10 -10.43 -2.27
CA ARG A 54 -12.19 -10.53 -0.81
C ARG A 54 -12.32 -9.17 -0.13
N LEU A 55 -13.56 -8.69 -0.04
CA LEU A 55 -13.92 -7.42 0.59
C LEU A 55 -13.39 -7.26 2.03
N ASP A 56 -13.34 -8.34 2.81
CA ASP A 56 -12.84 -8.31 4.18
C ASP A 56 -11.36 -7.93 4.27
N GLN A 57 -10.54 -8.44 3.35
CA GLN A 57 -9.12 -8.09 3.25
C GLN A 57 -8.92 -6.68 2.73
N LEU A 58 -9.71 -6.26 1.74
CA LEU A 58 -9.65 -4.88 1.24
C LEU A 58 -9.92 -3.89 2.38
N ARG A 59 -10.92 -4.17 3.24
CA ARG A 59 -11.24 -3.33 4.41
C ARG A 59 -10.11 -3.29 5.43
N GLU A 60 -9.48 -4.42 5.74
CA GLU A 60 -8.32 -4.49 6.65
C GLU A 60 -7.17 -3.63 6.13
N TRP A 61 -6.89 -3.67 4.83
CA TRP A 61 -5.81 -2.90 4.23
C TRP A 61 -6.09 -1.42 4.20
N VAL A 62 -7.32 -1.03 3.87
CA VAL A 62 -7.75 0.37 3.98
C VAL A 62 -7.59 0.84 5.42
N ALA A 63 -7.97 0.05 6.41
CA ALA A 63 -7.79 0.40 7.82
C ALA A 63 -6.31 0.60 8.19
N GLN A 64 -5.42 -0.29 7.72
CA GLN A 64 -3.98 -0.17 7.93
C GLN A 64 -3.40 1.08 7.26
N ALA A 65 -3.75 1.34 5.99
CA ALA A 65 -3.32 2.54 5.28
C ALA A 65 -3.81 3.82 5.97
N LYS A 66 -5.07 3.86 6.42
CA LYS A 66 -5.61 4.99 7.20
C LYS A 66 -4.92 5.16 8.56
N ALA A 67 -4.48 4.07 9.19
CA ALA A 67 -3.72 4.15 10.43
C ALA A 67 -2.31 4.70 10.19
N ASN A 68 -1.66 4.31 9.08
CA ASN A 68 -0.35 4.84 8.70
C ASN A 68 -0.43 6.32 8.29
N LEU A 69 -1.51 6.75 7.63
CA LEU A 69 -1.80 8.15 7.32
C LEU A 69 -1.81 9.08 8.56
N LYS A 70 -2.15 8.54 9.73
CA LYS A 70 -2.14 9.30 10.98
C LYS A 70 -0.74 9.48 11.56
N ASP A 71 0.26 8.76 11.06
CA ASP A 71 1.65 8.97 11.48
C ASP A 71 2.11 10.36 11.00
N PRO A 72 2.53 11.26 11.91
CA PRO A 72 2.99 12.61 11.57
C PRO A 72 4.08 12.63 10.49
N ARG A 73 4.86 11.56 10.36
CA ARG A 73 5.89 11.42 9.33
C ARG A 73 5.32 11.47 7.92
N HIS A 74 4.06 11.12 7.71
CA HIS A 74 3.41 11.14 6.40
C HIS A 74 2.56 12.39 6.15
N ARG A 75 2.57 13.37 7.06
CA ARG A 75 1.75 14.60 6.97
C ARG A 75 1.93 15.35 5.65
N ASP A 76 3.16 15.41 5.13
CA ASP A 76 3.47 16.14 3.90
C ASP A 76 3.35 15.29 2.63
N ARG A 77 2.80 14.06 2.76
CA ARG A 77 2.69 13.08 1.67
C ARG A 77 1.22 12.78 1.40
N PRO A 78 0.56 13.61 0.57
CA PRO A 78 -0.89 13.62 0.45
C PRO A 78 -1.44 12.41 -0.31
N TYR A 79 -0.59 11.67 -1.02
CA TYR A 79 -1.07 10.61 -1.91
C TYR A 79 -0.69 9.22 -1.41
N TRP A 80 -1.71 8.41 -1.12
CA TRP A 80 -1.56 7.04 -0.65
C TRP A 80 -2.02 6.06 -1.70
N VAL A 81 -1.15 5.10 -2.03
CA VAL A 81 -1.40 4.05 -3.02
C VAL A 81 -1.28 2.71 -2.32
N ILE A 82 -2.22 1.82 -2.58
CA ILE A 82 -2.09 0.42 -2.20
C ILE A 82 -1.72 -0.36 -3.46
N VAL A 83 -0.67 -1.16 -3.36
CA VAL A 83 -0.24 -2.05 -4.43
C VAL A 83 -0.44 -3.49 -4.01
N CYS A 84 -1.23 -4.24 -4.77
CA CYS A 84 -1.49 -5.65 -4.51
C CYS A 84 -0.71 -6.52 -5.48
N TYR A 85 0.05 -7.47 -4.95
CA TYR A 85 0.78 -8.46 -5.73
C TYR A 85 0.30 -9.87 -5.42
N GLY A 86 -0.10 -10.59 -6.46
CA GLY A 86 -0.58 -11.96 -6.37
C GLY A 86 -0.83 -12.57 -7.76
N GLY A 87 -1.12 -13.88 -7.78
CA GLY A 87 -1.22 -14.67 -9.02
C GLY A 87 -0.03 -15.63 -9.22
N PRO A 88 -0.10 -16.57 -10.17
CA PRO A 88 1.05 -17.38 -10.57
C PRO A 88 2.15 -16.46 -11.13
N GLY A 89 3.40 -16.57 -10.66
CA GLY A 89 4.53 -15.84 -11.27
C GLY A 89 4.77 -14.38 -10.81
N THR A 90 3.89 -13.80 -9.98
CA THR A 90 4.02 -12.43 -9.41
C THR A 90 3.74 -11.28 -10.40
N GLU A 91 2.48 -11.08 -10.72
CA GLU A 91 2.01 -9.89 -11.46
C GLU A 91 1.36 -8.88 -10.49
N TYR A 92 1.33 -7.61 -10.91
CA TYR A 92 0.60 -6.55 -10.23
C TYR A 92 -0.91 -6.79 -10.42
N LEU A 93 -1.66 -6.91 -9.32
CA LEU A 93 -3.11 -7.09 -9.37
C LEU A 93 -3.84 -5.74 -9.39
N ALA A 94 -3.34 -4.75 -8.65
CA ALA A 94 -3.91 -3.41 -8.60
C ALA A 94 -2.89 -2.39 -8.06
N ILE A 95 -2.93 -1.17 -8.60
CA ILE A 95 -2.25 0.03 -8.09
C ILE A 95 -3.31 1.12 -8.11
N LEU A 96 -3.87 1.47 -6.94
CA LEU A 96 -4.95 2.46 -6.88
C LEU A 96 -4.73 3.42 -5.71
N PRO A 97 -5.15 4.69 -5.83
CA PRO A 97 -5.28 5.59 -4.71
C PRO A 97 -6.15 4.99 -3.60
N LEU A 98 -5.86 5.35 -2.35
CA LEU A 98 -6.61 4.87 -1.17
C LEU A 98 -8.12 5.09 -1.30
N ALA A 99 -8.55 6.24 -1.84
CA ALA A 99 -9.96 6.55 -2.07
C ALA A 99 -10.65 5.55 -3.01
N GLN A 100 -9.96 5.08 -4.06
CA GLN A 100 -10.50 4.06 -4.96
C GLN A 100 -10.50 2.67 -4.30
N PHE A 101 -9.51 2.36 -3.47
CA PHE A 101 -9.55 1.14 -2.64
C PHE A 101 -10.72 1.15 -1.65
N GLN A 102 -11.07 2.31 -1.08
CA GLN A 102 -12.25 2.46 -0.22
C GLN A 102 -13.54 2.11 -0.97
N GLN A 103 -13.70 2.59 -2.21
CA GLN A 103 -14.83 2.24 -3.08
C GLN A 103 -14.93 0.72 -3.29
N LEU A 104 -13.82 0.09 -3.69
CA LEU A 104 -13.76 -1.36 -3.91
C LEU A 104 -14.05 -2.16 -2.64
N ALA A 105 -13.65 -1.66 -1.48
CA ALA A 105 -13.95 -2.28 -0.18
C ALA A 105 -15.42 -2.13 0.26
N GLY A 106 -16.27 -1.48 -0.55
CA GLY A 106 -17.65 -1.14 -0.20
C GLY A 106 -17.73 -0.16 0.97
N LEU A 107 -16.71 0.68 1.14
CA LEU A 107 -16.67 1.75 2.13
C LEU A 107 -17.10 3.05 1.44
N GLY A 108 -18.09 3.74 1.99
CA GLY A 108 -18.52 5.04 1.46
C GLY A 108 -17.33 6.00 1.42
N VAL A 109 -17.04 6.55 0.24
CA VAL A 109 -15.99 7.56 0.07
C VAL A 109 -16.54 8.86 0.63
N ARG A 110 -16.28 9.13 1.91
CA ARG A 110 -16.35 10.51 2.37
C ARG A 110 -15.05 11.18 1.95
N GLU A 111 -15.17 11.90 0.85
CA GLU A 111 -14.21 12.69 0.08
C GLU A 111 -12.91 13.07 0.82
N GLU A 112 -11.80 12.49 0.40
CA GLU A 112 -10.46 13.08 0.59
C GLU A 112 -10.11 14.01 -0.60
N ALA A 113 -11.10 14.75 -1.11
CA ALA A 113 -10.88 15.82 -2.10
C ALA A 113 -10.32 17.12 -1.46
N ALA A 114 -10.29 17.21 -0.12
CA ALA A 114 -9.95 18.43 0.60
C ALA A 114 -8.45 18.82 0.58
N HIS A 115 -7.55 17.99 0.05
CA HIS A 115 -6.11 18.29 0.02
C HIS A 115 -5.54 18.57 -1.38
N ALA A 116 -6.32 18.40 -2.44
CA ALA A 116 -5.88 18.73 -3.80
C ALA A 116 -6.11 20.22 -4.15
N ASP A 117 -6.98 20.92 -3.43
CA ASP A 117 -7.49 22.25 -3.84
C ASP A 117 -7.04 23.42 -2.93
N GLN A 118 -6.09 23.19 -2.01
CA GLN A 118 -5.52 24.27 -1.18
C GLN A 118 -4.23 24.88 -1.75
N ARG A 119 -4.02 24.77 -3.08
CA ARG A 119 -2.86 25.38 -3.77
C ARG A 119 -3.25 26.23 -4.98
N SER A 120 -4.49 26.73 -5.02
CA SER A 120 -4.94 27.75 -5.96
C SER A 120 -4.87 29.14 -5.32
#